data_AF-A0A419DHH7-F1
#
_entry.id   AF-A0A419DHH7-F1
#
_cell.length_a   1.000
_cell.length_b   1.000
_cell.length_c   1.000
_cell.angle_alpha   90.00
_cell.angle_beta   90.00
_cell.angle_gamma   90.00
#
_symmetry.space_group_name_H-M   'P 1'
#
loop_
_entity.id
_entity.type
_entity.pdbx_description
1 polymer ?
#
loop_
_entity_poly.entity_id
_entity_poly.type
_entity_poly.pdbx_seq_one_letter_code
_entity_poly.pdbx_strand_id
1 'polypeptide(L)'
;MKERIVISSDHAGFDLKCHLKPFIEGLGYEVEDIGTFNKEPVDYPEYTFNAAQKVVSGQCSMGIVFCGTGQGDAMVANKVPGIRAALCWNEFTARMSRAHNNANMLVLGGWVTGYKVAEGIVRVWLATRFEGGRHERRIGQIGEIEKQMRLSRGKIYDITQTISPGMLSWPGEEIVAFNKVEYEGVSSLTHFVLSAHTGTHVDAQTHIISGGKGTDQLDLEQLTGLARVCHLQGGHSIDRTLLSNRSLDGVSRLLLRTSNSALLETAIFNKDYVSLTEDAAEYLVEKGIKFLALDYLSVDKFDTCMYPVHRILLNAGVVIVESVNLSSVPASDYEMLCLPLKLEGCDGAPARVILRTL
;
A
#
# COMPACT_ATOMS: atom_id res chain seq x y z
N MET A 1 -12.45 30.91 -2.78
CA MET A 1 -13.09 30.08 -3.83
C MET A 1 -14.36 29.49 -3.25
N LYS A 2 -15.43 29.36 -4.05
CA LYS A 2 -16.62 28.62 -3.61
C LYS A 2 -16.26 27.16 -3.42
N GLU A 3 -16.83 26.53 -2.40
CA GLU A 3 -16.63 25.11 -2.17
C GLU A 3 -17.40 24.30 -3.23
N ARG A 4 -16.74 23.29 -3.82
CA ARG A 4 -17.27 22.52 -4.95
C ARG A 4 -17.84 21.18 -4.50
N ILE A 5 -19.05 20.87 -4.94
CA ILE A 5 -19.80 19.66 -4.61
C ILE A 5 -20.14 18.91 -5.89
N VAL A 6 -19.91 17.60 -5.91
CA VAL A 6 -20.38 16.74 -6.99
C VAL A 6 -21.81 16.27 -6.71
N ILE A 7 -22.67 16.31 -7.73
CA ILE A 7 -23.96 15.64 -7.70
C ILE A 7 -24.07 14.61 -8.82
N SER A 8 -24.76 13.52 -8.57
CA SER A 8 -24.94 12.45 -9.56
C SER A 8 -26.21 11.67 -9.31
N SER A 9 -26.84 11.19 -10.38
CA SER A 9 -28.04 10.34 -10.28
C SER A 9 -28.15 9.40 -11.44
N ASP A 10 -28.85 8.29 -11.22
CA ASP A 10 -29.50 7.56 -12.31
C ASP A 10 -30.80 8.27 -12.75
N HIS A 11 -31.53 7.61 -13.64
CA HIS A 11 -32.83 8.07 -14.14
C HIS A 11 -33.91 8.19 -13.06
N ALA A 12 -33.86 7.35 -12.02
CA ALA A 12 -34.82 7.35 -10.93
C ALA A 12 -34.61 8.53 -9.97
N GLY A 13 -33.36 8.97 -9.78
CA GLY A 13 -33.01 10.16 -9.01
C GLY A 13 -33.03 11.48 -9.78
N PHE A 14 -33.21 11.43 -11.11
CA PHE A 14 -33.02 12.58 -12.02
C PHE A 14 -33.83 13.82 -11.63
N ASP A 15 -35.13 13.68 -11.38
CA ASP A 15 -36.00 14.81 -11.04
C ASP A 15 -35.58 15.50 -9.74
N LEU A 16 -35.23 14.71 -8.72
CA LEU A 16 -34.79 15.23 -7.43
C LEU A 16 -33.43 15.93 -7.56
N LYS A 17 -32.50 15.37 -8.33
CA LYS A 17 -31.21 16.00 -8.65
C LYS A 17 -31.41 17.35 -9.34
N CYS A 18 -32.23 17.40 -10.38
CA CYS A 18 -32.53 18.62 -11.13
C CYS A 18 -33.20 19.68 -10.26
N HIS A 19 -34.05 19.27 -9.34
CA HIS A 19 -34.67 20.18 -8.36
C HIS A 19 -33.64 20.75 -7.37
N LEU A 20 -32.74 19.92 -6.85
CA LEU A 20 -31.79 20.32 -5.80
C LEU A 20 -30.55 21.05 -6.32
N LYS A 21 -30.13 20.84 -7.57
CA LYS A 21 -29.00 21.54 -8.18
C LYS A 21 -29.07 23.07 -7.99
N PRO A 22 -30.12 23.78 -8.46
CA PRO A 22 -30.21 25.23 -8.29
C PRO A 22 -30.37 25.64 -6.81
N PHE A 23 -30.98 24.79 -5.99
CA PHE A 23 -31.09 25.04 -4.55
C PHE A 23 -29.71 25.05 -3.87
N ILE A 24 -28.85 24.07 -4.17
CA ILE A 24 -27.49 23.97 -3.65
C ILE A 24 -26.63 25.14 -4.13
N GLU A 25 -26.74 25.50 -5.42
CA GLU A 25 -26.07 26.68 -5.98
C GLU A 25 -26.50 27.96 -5.25
N GLY A 26 -27.79 28.08 -4.92
CA GLY A 26 -28.35 29.17 -4.12
C GLY A 26 -27.84 29.24 -2.67
N LEU A 27 -27.34 28.13 -2.12
CA LEU A 27 -26.66 28.08 -0.82
C LEU A 27 -25.18 28.53 -0.90
N GLY A 28 -24.67 28.82 -2.11
CA GLY A 28 -23.34 29.38 -2.31
C GLY A 28 -22.27 28.39 -2.78
N TYR A 29 -22.64 27.14 -3.06
CA TYR A 29 -21.73 26.10 -3.55
C TYR A 29 -21.59 26.12 -5.08
N GLU A 30 -20.44 25.65 -5.59
CA GLU A 30 -20.29 25.31 -7.00
C GLU A 30 -20.70 23.85 -7.20
N VAL A 31 -21.61 23.57 -8.14
CA VAL A 31 -22.16 22.22 -8.33
C VAL A 31 -21.65 21.61 -9.64
N GLU A 32 -20.96 20.48 -9.53
CA GLU A 32 -20.55 19.65 -10.66
C GLU A 32 -21.54 18.49 -10.82
N ASP A 33 -22.37 18.52 -11.87
CA ASP A 33 -23.34 17.46 -12.17
C ASP A 33 -22.76 16.47 -13.18
N ILE A 34 -22.59 15.22 -12.75
CA ILE A 34 -22.05 14.12 -13.56
C ILE A 34 -23.05 12.95 -13.70
N GLY A 35 -24.31 13.17 -13.31
CA GLY A 35 -25.35 12.15 -13.42
C GLY A 35 -25.90 12.00 -14.85
N THR A 36 -27.01 11.28 -14.99
CA THR A 36 -27.79 11.31 -16.23
C THR A 36 -28.42 12.69 -16.48
N PHE A 37 -28.64 13.06 -17.74
CA PHE A 37 -29.27 14.33 -18.14
C PHE A 37 -30.71 14.16 -18.62
N ASN A 38 -31.27 12.97 -18.51
CA ASN A 38 -32.65 12.65 -18.89
C ASN A 38 -33.19 11.48 -18.05
N LYS A 39 -34.42 11.05 -18.38
CA LYS A 39 -35.11 9.93 -17.71
C LYS A 39 -34.90 8.59 -18.38
N GLU A 40 -34.01 8.49 -19.37
CA GLU A 40 -33.72 7.23 -20.03
C GLU A 40 -33.07 6.27 -19.03
N PRO A 41 -33.52 5.00 -18.95
CA PRO A 41 -33.00 4.03 -18.00
C PRO A 41 -31.48 3.86 -18.09
N VAL A 42 -30.82 3.96 -16.94
CA VAL A 42 -29.38 3.74 -16.74
C VAL A 42 -29.14 3.13 -15.36
N ASP A 43 -28.01 2.44 -15.19
CA ASP A 43 -27.63 1.80 -13.93
C ASP A 43 -26.86 2.74 -13.00
N TYR A 44 -27.36 2.96 -11.79
CA TYR A 44 -26.76 3.85 -10.78
C TYR A 44 -25.32 3.54 -10.35
N PRO A 45 -24.79 2.29 -10.34
CA PRO A 45 -23.48 2.02 -9.73
C PRO A 45 -22.33 2.81 -10.34
N GLU A 46 -22.30 2.98 -11.66
CA GLU A 46 -21.23 3.73 -12.34
C GLU A 46 -21.27 5.22 -11.97
N TYR A 47 -22.47 5.82 -12.01
CA TYR A 47 -22.70 7.23 -11.65
C TYR A 47 -22.29 7.54 -10.21
N THR A 48 -22.63 6.64 -9.29
CA THR A 48 -22.31 6.79 -7.87
C THR A 48 -20.83 6.55 -7.58
N PHE A 49 -20.22 5.56 -8.22
CA PHE A 49 -18.78 5.32 -8.11
C PHE A 49 -17.95 6.51 -8.60
N ASN A 50 -18.32 7.10 -9.76
CA ASN A 50 -17.64 8.26 -10.32
C ASN A 50 -17.76 9.50 -9.42
N ALA A 51 -18.93 9.71 -8.79
CA ALA A 51 -19.09 10.80 -7.82
C ALA A 51 -18.22 10.60 -6.57
N ALA A 52 -18.18 9.36 -6.05
CA ALA A 52 -17.32 9.00 -4.93
C ALA A 52 -15.83 9.21 -5.25
N GLN A 53 -15.37 8.85 -6.46
CA GLN A 53 -14.00 9.08 -6.92
C GLN A 53 -13.61 10.57 -6.91
N LYS A 54 -14.51 11.48 -7.28
CA LYS A 54 -14.26 12.93 -7.24
C LYS A 54 -14.10 13.48 -5.83
N VAL A 55 -14.83 12.92 -4.87
CA VAL A 55 -14.70 13.30 -3.45
C VAL A 55 -13.37 12.83 -2.88
N VAL A 56 -12.98 11.56 -3.08
CA VAL A 56 -11.72 11.04 -2.50
C VAL A 56 -10.47 11.61 -3.17
N SER A 57 -10.54 11.99 -4.45
CA SER A 57 -9.43 12.65 -5.16
C SER A 57 -9.28 14.13 -4.81
N GLY A 58 -10.20 14.71 -4.04
CA GLY A 58 -10.19 16.13 -3.68
C GLY A 58 -10.64 17.08 -4.80
N GLN A 59 -11.13 16.56 -5.93
CA GLN A 59 -11.71 17.39 -7.01
C GLN A 59 -13.00 18.09 -6.54
N CYS A 60 -13.74 17.45 -5.64
CA CYS A 60 -14.91 18.01 -4.94
C CYS A 60 -14.74 17.75 -3.44
N SER A 61 -15.19 18.68 -2.59
CA SER A 61 -15.06 18.50 -1.13
C SER A 61 -16.07 17.51 -0.56
N MET A 62 -17.24 17.41 -1.20
CA MET A 62 -18.36 16.57 -0.79
C MET A 62 -19.16 16.11 -2.01
N GLY A 63 -19.99 15.07 -1.84
CA GLY A 63 -20.88 14.56 -2.88
C GLY A 63 -22.32 14.35 -2.43
N ILE A 64 -23.28 14.48 -3.35
CA ILE A 64 -24.69 14.14 -3.12
C ILE A 64 -25.18 13.25 -4.27
N VAL A 65 -25.64 12.04 -3.97
CA VAL A 65 -26.08 11.06 -4.97
C VAL A 65 -27.55 10.69 -4.80
N PHE A 66 -28.20 10.39 -5.93
CA PHE A 66 -29.63 10.12 -6.00
C PHE A 66 -29.93 8.88 -6.85
N CYS A 67 -30.69 7.95 -6.28
CA CYS A 67 -31.35 6.87 -7.02
C CYS A 67 -32.76 6.67 -6.50
N GLY A 68 -33.51 5.68 -6.99
CA GLY A 68 -34.93 5.49 -6.61
C GLY A 68 -35.17 5.49 -5.09
N THR A 69 -34.48 4.63 -4.34
CA THR A 69 -34.59 4.56 -2.87
C THR A 69 -33.36 5.09 -2.12
N GLY A 70 -32.25 5.31 -2.83
CA GLY A 70 -30.95 5.67 -2.24
C GLY A 70 -30.17 4.49 -1.64
N GLN A 71 -30.75 3.29 -1.54
CA GLN A 71 -30.08 2.15 -0.89
C GLN A 71 -28.85 1.67 -1.67
N GLY A 72 -29.03 1.48 -2.98
CA GLY A 72 -27.96 1.03 -3.87
C GLY A 72 -26.79 2.01 -3.90
N ASP A 73 -27.08 3.31 -3.97
CA ASP A 73 -26.07 4.36 -3.96
C ASP A 73 -25.25 4.34 -2.67
N ALA A 74 -25.91 4.21 -1.52
CA ALA A 74 -25.20 4.11 -0.25
C ALA A 74 -24.29 2.87 -0.19
N MET A 75 -24.73 1.73 -0.74
CA MET A 75 -23.91 0.52 -0.80
C MET A 75 -22.70 0.70 -1.71
N VAL A 76 -22.89 1.29 -2.90
CA VAL A 76 -21.82 1.48 -3.90
C VAL A 76 -20.82 2.54 -3.46
N ALA A 77 -21.28 3.71 -3.01
CA ALA A 77 -20.40 4.79 -2.59
C ALA A 77 -19.47 4.34 -1.45
N ASN A 78 -19.98 3.58 -0.48
CA ASN A 78 -19.19 3.03 0.63
C ASN A 78 -18.27 1.86 0.22
N LYS A 79 -18.24 1.44 -1.06
CA LYS A 79 -17.16 0.58 -1.59
C LYS A 79 -15.93 1.37 -2.00
N VAL A 80 -16.04 2.67 -2.18
CA VAL A 80 -14.90 3.54 -2.50
C VAL A 80 -14.19 3.90 -1.20
N PRO A 81 -12.93 3.48 -1.03
CA PRO A 81 -12.23 3.73 0.22
C PRO A 81 -12.06 5.22 0.51
N GLY A 82 -12.29 5.64 1.75
CA GLY A 82 -12.32 7.03 2.19
C GLY A 82 -13.70 7.68 2.11
N ILE A 83 -14.70 7.03 1.51
CA ILE A 83 -16.09 7.49 1.52
C ILE A 83 -16.82 7.00 2.75
N ARG A 84 -17.61 7.92 3.32
CA ARG A 84 -18.62 7.65 4.36
C ARG A 84 -19.93 8.23 3.87
N ALA A 85 -20.61 7.48 3.01
CA ALA A 85 -21.89 7.87 2.43
C ALA A 85 -23.04 7.53 3.38
N ALA A 86 -23.94 8.50 3.61
CA ALA A 86 -25.08 8.33 4.50
C ALA A 86 -26.41 8.52 3.77
N LEU A 87 -27.22 7.46 3.71
CA LEU A 87 -28.63 7.55 3.31
C LEU A 87 -29.42 8.25 4.41
N CYS A 88 -29.99 9.40 4.08
CA CYS A 88 -30.76 10.22 5.02
C CYS A 88 -32.20 10.40 4.52
N TRP A 89 -33.16 10.39 5.44
CA TRP A 89 -34.59 10.55 5.13
C TRP A 89 -35.25 11.68 5.93
N ASN A 90 -34.50 12.35 6.79
CA ASN A 90 -34.93 13.55 7.51
C ASN A 90 -33.72 14.38 7.99
N GLU A 91 -33.98 15.61 8.43
CA GLU A 91 -32.94 16.53 8.93
C GLU A 91 -32.13 15.98 10.11
N PHE A 92 -32.75 15.16 10.97
CA PHE A 92 -32.04 14.57 12.12
C PHE A 92 -30.94 13.60 11.64
N THR A 93 -31.29 12.63 10.79
CA THR A 93 -30.32 11.68 10.21
C THR A 93 -29.21 12.39 9.42
N ALA A 94 -29.56 13.45 8.69
CA ALA A 94 -28.62 14.30 7.97
C ALA A 94 -27.63 15.02 8.90
N ARG A 95 -28.12 15.62 9.99
CA ARG A 95 -27.29 16.26 11.01
C ARG A 95 -26.36 15.26 11.67
N MET A 96 -26.90 14.13 12.12
CA MET A 96 -26.13 13.11 12.84
C MET A 96 -25.05 12.48 11.96
N SER A 97 -25.31 12.24 10.68
CA SER A 97 -24.28 11.67 9.78
C SER A 97 -23.07 12.60 9.62
N ARG A 98 -23.28 13.91 9.57
CA ARG A 98 -22.18 14.90 9.55
C ARG A 98 -21.50 15.04 10.91
N ALA A 99 -22.28 15.31 11.94
CA ALA A 99 -21.80 15.57 13.29
C ALA A 99 -21.02 14.38 13.86
N HIS A 100 -21.54 13.16 13.71
CA HIS A 100 -21.02 11.97 14.37
C HIS A 100 -20.15 11.07 13.48
N ASN A 101 -20.36 11.08 12.17
CA ASN A 101 -19.66 10.17 11.25
C ASN A 101 -18.75 10.91 10.26
N ASN A 102 -18.75 12.25 10.28
CA ASN A 102 -18.06 13.07 9.28
C ASN A 102 -18.35 12.57 7.86
N ALA A 103 -19.63 12.28 7.57
CA ALA A 103 -20.07 11.75 6.28
C ALA A 103 -19.71 12.74 5.17
N ASN A 104 -18.90 12.33 4.20
CA ASN A 104 -18.48 13.18 3.07
C ASN A 104 -19.34 13.00 1.82
N MET A 105 -20.32 12.07 1.87
CA MET A 105 -21.34 11.94 0.85
C MET A 105 -22.74 11.79 1.47
N LEU A 106 -23.71 12.48 0.89
CA LEU A 106 -25.13 12.36 1.20
C LEU A 106 -25.82 11.51 0.14
N VAL A 107 -26.72 10.63 0.55
CA VAL A 107 -27.54 9.83 -0.36
C VAL A 107 -29.01 10.11 -0.09
N LEU A 108 -29.78 10.34 -1.16
CA LEU A 108 -31.20 10.64 -1.12
C LEU A 108 -31.97 9.77 -2.12
N GLY A 109 -33.16 9.29 -1.71
CA GLY A 109 -34.03 8.50 -2.58
C GLY A 109 -35.01 9.36 -3.36
N GLY A 110 -34.94 9.35 -4.68
CA GLY A 110 -35.78 10.14 -5.59
C GLY A 110 -37.27 9.80 -5.53
N TRP A 111 -37.64 8.54 -5.31
CA TRP A 111 -39.04 8.11 -5.23
C TRP A 111 -39.66 8.32 -3.84
N VAL A 112 -38.82 8.38 -2.81
CA VAL A 112 -39.25 8.32 -1.40
C VAL A 112 -39.08 9.64 -0.65
N THR A 113 -38.43 10.63 -1.26
CA THR A 113 -38.13 11.92 -0.60
C THR A 113 -38.82 13.06 -1.34
N GLY A 114 -39.76 13.74 -0.67
CA GLY A 114 -40.40 14.94 -1.21
C GLY A 114 -39.44 16.14 -1.27
N TYR A 115 -39.63 17.01 -2.26
CA TYR A 115 -38.74 18.16 -2.55
C TYR A 115 -38.42 19.04 -1.33
N LYS A 116 -39.43 19.48 -0.56
CA LYS A 116 -39.19 20.31 0.62
C LYS A 116 -38.46 19.59 1.75
N VAL A 117 -38.69 18.29 1.89
CA VAL A 117 -37.94 17.46 2.85
C VAL A 117 -36.48 17.35 2.41
N ALA A 118 -36.25 17.13 1.11
CA ALA A 118 -34.91 17.04 0.55
C ALA A 118 -34.13 18.36 0.68
N GLU A 119 -34.75 19.51 0.39
CA GLU A 119 -34.17 20.84 0.62
C GLU A 119 -33.72 21.01 2.09
N GLY A 120 -34.57 20.61 3.06
CA GLY A 120 -34.25 20.66 4.49
C GLY A 120 -33.07 19.76 4.84
N ILE A 121 -33.07 18.51 4.36
CA ILE A 121 -31.97 17.56 4.55
C ILE A 121 -30.66 18.11 4.02
N VAL A 122 -30.63 18.57 2.76
CA VAL A 122 -29.43 19.09 2.11
C VAL A 122 -28.89 20.31 2.86
N ARG A 123 -29.77 21.25 3.22
CA ARG A 123 -29.39 22.45 3.98
C ARG A 123 -28.75 22.09 5.31
N VAL A 124 -29.37 21.19 6.08
CA VAL A 124 -28.85 20.77 7.39
C VAL A 124 -27.54 19.99 7.24
N TRP A 125 -27.44 19.10 6.26
CA TRP A 125 -26.23 18.32 6.01
C TRP A 125 -25.04 19.22 5.65
N LEU A 126 -25.22 20.15 4.71
CA LEU A 126 -24.17 21.07 4.30
C LEU A 126 -23.73 22.04 5.41
N ALA A 127 -24.68 22.50 6.24
CA ALA A 127 -24.38 23.43 7.34
C ALA A 127 -23.77 22.75 8.57
N THR A 128 -23.95 21.44 8.76
CA THR A 128 -23.51 20.74 9.97
C THR A 128 -22.02 20.42 9.92
N ARG A 129 -21.29 20.86 10.94
CA ARG A 129 -19.86 20.57 11.13
C ARG A 129 -19.67 19.25 11.88
N PHE A 130 -18.53 18.60 11.65
CA PHE A 130 -18.12 17.44 12.41
C PHE A 130 -17.79 17.82 13.86
N GLU A 131 -18.24 17.03 14.83
CA GLU A 131 -18.08 17.33 16.26
C GLU A 131 -16.71 16.90 16.84
N GLY A 132 -16.00 15.98 16.18
CA GLY A 132 -14.73 15.47 16.69
C GLY A 132 -14.86 14.67 17.99
N GLY A 133 -13.81 14.69 18.82
CA GLY A 133 -13.80 14.04 20.13
C GLY A 133 -14.06 12.54 20.05
N ARG A 134 -15.09 12.05 20.77
CA ARG A 134 -15.44 10.61 20.79
C ARG A 134 -15.75 10.03 19.40
N HIS A 135 -16.16 10.88 18.46
CA HIS A 135 -16.53 10.49 17.11
C HIS A 135 -15.32 10.23 16.22
N GLU A 136 -14.22 10.95 16.45
CA GLU A 136 -12.96 10.78 15.73
C GLU A 136 -12.37 9.38 15.95
N ARG A 137 -12.45 8.88 17.20
CA ARG A 137 -12.07 7.50 17.53
C ARG A 137 -12.83 6.47 16.68
N ARG A 138 -14.15 6.65 16.51
CA ARG A 138 -15.00 5.71 15.73
C ARG A 138 -14.72 5.80 14.24
N ILE A 139 -14.43 6.99 13.72
CA ILE A 139 -13.96 7.16 12.34
C ILE A 139 -12.63 6.45 12.13
N GLY A 140 -11.69 6.55 13.09
CA GLY A 140 -10.44 5.80 13.09
C GLY A 140 -10.68 4.29 13.01
N GLN A 141 -11.63 3.76 13.78
CA GLN A 141 -12.01 2.34 13.72
C GLN A 141 -12.58 1.93 12.35
N ILE A 142 -13.41 2.77 11.73
CA ILE A 142 -13.92 2.53 10.36
C ILE A 142 -12.75 2.51 9.37
N GLY A 143 -11.82 3.45 9.48
CA GLY A 143 -10.62 3.50 8.65
C GLY A 143 -9.74 2.27 8.82
N GLU A 144 -9.65 1.72 10.03
CA GLU A 144 -8.90 0.48 10.29
C GLU A 144 -9.57 -0.75 9.64
N ILE A 145 -10.90 -0.85 9.73
CA ILE A 145 -11.66 -1.90 9.01
C ILE A 145 -11.45 -1.78 7.51
N GLU A 146 -11.49 -0.56 6.96
CA GLU A 146 -11.26 -0.32 5.54
C GLU A 146 -9.86 -0.77 5.11
N LYS A 147 -8.82 -0.43 5.90
CA LYS A 147 -7.45 -0.90 5.65
C LYS A 147 -7.39 -2.43 5.64
N GLN A 148 -7.91 -3.09 6.67
CA GLN A 148 -7.93 -4.56 6.75
C GLN A 148 -8.59 -5.20 5.51
N MET A 149 -9.67 -4.61 5.01
CA MET A 149 -10.35 -5.12 3.81
C MET A 149 -9.54 -4.89 2.53
N ARG A 150 -8.83 -3.75 2.40
CA ARG A 150 -7.94 -3.49 1.25
C ARG A 150 -6.76 -4.47 1.21
N LEU A 151 -6.15 -4.72 2.36
CA LEU A 151 -5.08 -5.72 2.48
C LEU A 151 -5.54 -7.09 1.97
N SER A 152 -6.82 -7.45 2.07
CA SER A 152 -7.30 -8.74 1.53
C SER A 152 -7.41 -8.83 -0.01
N ARG A 153 -7.33 -7.71 -0.77
CA ARG A 153 -7.66 -7.65 -2.21
C ARG A 153 -6.61 -6.99 -3.12
N GLY A 154 -5.52 -6.47 -2.56
CA GLY A 154 -4.47 -5.80 -3.34
C GLY A 154 -3.78 -6.72 -4.35
N LYS A 155 -3.27 -6.13 -5.44
CA LYS A 155 -2.40 -6.84 -6.39
C LYS A 155 -1.14 -7.27 -5.66
N ILE A 156 -0.74 -8.52 -5.84
CA ILE A 156 0.50 -9.07 -5.31
C ILE A 156 1.60 -8.92 -6.36
N TYR A 157 2.73 -8.39 -5.95
CA TYR A 157 4.01 -8.43 -6.65
C TYR A 157 4.89 -9.45 -5.94
N ASP A 158 5.28 -10.50 -6.65
CA ASP A 158 6.31 -11.40 -6.18
C ASP A 158 7.67 -10.81 -6.55
N ILE A 159 8.47 -10.46 -5.54
CA ILE A 159 9.78 -9.85 -5.72
C ILE A 159 10.91 -10.84 -5.41
N THR A 160 10.58 -12.14 -5.39
CA THR A 160 11.51 -13.22 -5.08
C THR A 160 12.18 -13.74 -6.34
N GLN A 161 13.50 -13.94 -6.29
CA GLN A 161 14.25 -14.63 -7.34
C GLN A 161 13.88 -16.12 -7.37
N THR A 162 13.79 -16.67 -8.58
CA THR A 162 13.68 -18.12 -8.74
C THR A 162 15.03 -18.74 -8.41
N ILE A 163 15.04 -19.69 -7.47
CA ILE A 163 16.25 -20.44 -7.14
C ILE A 163 16.41 -21.57 -8.16
N SER A 164 17.52 -21.56 -8.88
CA SER A 164 17.85 -22.59 -9.88
C SER A 164 19.36 -22.80 -9.98
N PRO A 165 19.82 -24.01 -10.35
CA PRO A 165 21.23 -24.23 -10.67
C PRO A 165 21.73 -23.21 -11.71
N GLY A 166 22.92 -22.65 -11.50
CA GLY A 166 23.51 -21.64 -12.38
C GLY A 166 22.89 -20.24 -12.27
N MET A 167 22.06 -19.98 -11.25
CA MET A 167 21.61 -18.62 -10.95
C MET A 167 22.77 -17.73 -10.52
N LEU A 168 22.56 -16.41 -10.63
CA LEU A 168 23.45 -15.41 -10.08
C LEU A 168 23.75 -15.71 -8.60
N SER A 169 25.03 -15.83 -8.27
CA SER A 169 25.53 -16.18 -6.94
C SER A 169 26.79 -15.36 -6.62
N TRP A 170 27.17 -15.31 -5.35
CA TRP A 170 28.45 -14.71 -4.97
C TRP A 170 29.61 -15.50 -5.59
N PRO A 171 30.68 -14.84 -6.09
CA PRO A 171 31.81 -15.54 -6.70
C PRO A 171 32.44 -16.55 -5.73
N GLY A 172 32.48 -17.82 -6.15
CA GLY A 172 32.99 -18.92 -5.33
C GLY A 172 31.95 -19.64 -4.46
N GLU A 173 30.69 -19.19 -4.44
CA GLU A 173 29.58 -19.78 -3.68
C GLU A 173 28.50 -20.42 -4.57
N GLU A 174 28.89 -20.96 -5.73
CA GLU A 174 28.00 -21.55 -6.74
C GLU A 174 27.46 -22.94 -6.32
N ILE A 175 26.85 -23.06 -5.14
CA ILE A 175 26.51 -24.34 -4.48
C ILE A 175 25.05 -24.77 -4.76
N VAL A 176 24.34 -24.11 -5.68
CA VAL A 176 22.94 -24.46 -5.97
C VAL A 176 22.83 -25.76 -6.77
N ALA A 177 22.47 -26.84 -6.08
CA ALA A 177 22.34 -28.17 -6.67
C ALA A 177 21.01 -28.82 -6.31
N PHE A 178 20.30 -29.33 -7.31
CA PHE A 178 19.06 -30.10 -7.14
C PHE A 178 19.29 -31.55 -7.57
N ASN A 179 18.95 -32.49 -6.70
CA ASN A 179 19.00 -33.93 -6.97
C ASN A 179 17.60 -34.53 -6.82
N LYS A 180 16.96 -34.82 -7.95
CA LYS A 180 15.61 -35.38 -8.02
C LYS A 180 15.67 -36.90 -8.11
N VAL A 181 14.96 -37.58 -7.22
CA VAL A 181 14.76 -39.03 -7.20
C VAL A 181 13.29 -39.33 -7.51
N GLU A 182 13.04 -40.19 -8.49
CA GLU A 182 11.69 -40.61 -8.90
C GLU A 182 11.42 -42.05 -8.43
N TYR A 183 10.26 -42.26 -7.82
CA TYR A 183 9.83 -43.56 -7.30
C TYR A 183 8.73 -44.14 -8.19
N GLU A 184 9.11 -44.90 -9.22
CA GLU A 184 8.25 -45.71 -10.10
C GLU A 184 6.83 -45.13 -10.40
N GLY A 185 6.76 -43.83 -10.72
CA GLY A 185 5.49 -43.16 -11.05
C GLY A 185 4.55 -42.84 -9.87
N VAL A 186 4.96 -43.09 -8.63
CA VAL A 186 4.20 -42.80 -7.41
C VAL A 186 4.51 -41.38 -6.88
N SER A 187 5.78 -41.01 -6.84
CA SER A 187 6.22 -39.71 -6.33
C SER A 187 7.61 -39.32 -6.81
N SER A 188 7.97 -38.05 -6.65
CA SER A 188 9.33 -37.57 -6.81
C SER A 188 9.78 -36.76 -5.60
N LEU A 189 11.00 -37.01 -5.12
CA LEU A 189 11.64 -36.26 -4.04
C LEU A 189 12.81 -35.48 -4.61
N THR A 190 12.90 -34.19 -4.32
CA THR A 190 14.06 -33.35 -4.69
C THR A 190 14.83 -33.01 -3.43
N HIS A 191 16.08 -33.46 -3.35
CA HIS A 191 17.05 -32.95 -2.38
C HIS A 191 17.73 -31.74 -2.99
N PHE A 192 17.95 -30.70 -2.20
CA PHE A 192 18.66 -29.52 -2.66
C PHE A 192 19.76 -29.14 -1.68
N VAL A 193 20.83 -28.56 -2.21
CA VAL A 193 21.92 -27.92 -1.47
C VAL A 193 21.94 -26.46 -1.90
N LEU A 194 21.96 -25.56 -0.92
CA LEU A 194 21.93 -24.11 -1.09
C LEU A 194 22.83 -23.46 -0.04
N SER A 195 23.47 -22.33 -0.38
CA SER A 195 23.99 -21.40 0.64
C SER A 195 22.82 -20.70 1.34
N ALA A 196 23.00 -20.33 2.61
CA ALA A 196 22.03 -19.52 3.35
C ALA A 196 21.70 -18.19 2.65
N HIS A 197 22.66 -17.69 1.85
CA HIS A 197 22.59 -16.44 1.09
C HIS A 197 22.21 -16.64 -0.39
N THR A 198 21.47 -17.70 -0.70
CA THR A 198 21.06 -18.01 -2.08
C THR A 198 19.78 -17.27 -2.49
N GLY A 199 19.84 -16.58 -3.62
CA GLY A 199 18.68 -15.88 -4.20
C GLY A 199 18.18 -14.75 -3.31
N THR A 200 16.87 -14.51 -3.30
CA THR A 200 16.28 -13.55 -2.35
C THR A 200 16.33 -14.15 -0.95
N HIS A 201 17.07 -13.52 -0.05
CA HIS A 201 17.35 -14.07 1.27
C HIS A 201 17.42 -12.97 2.33
N VAL A 202 17.29 -13.38 3.59
CA VAL A 202 17.44 -12.53 4.77
C VAL A 202 18.79 -12.80 5.40
N ASP A 203 19.47 -11.74 5.83
CA ASP A 203 20.64 -11.84 6.71
C ASP A 203 20.22 -11.64 8.16
N ALA A 204 20.61 -12.59 9.00
CA ALA A 204 20.46 -12.51 10.44
C ALA A 204 21.71 -11.88 11.07
N GLN A 205 21.61 -11.47 12.34
CA GLN A 205 22.72 -10.81 13.03
C GLN A 205 23.97 -11.70 13.11
N THR A 206 23.79 -13.02 13.25
CA THR A 206 24.92 -13.96 13.35
C THR A 206 25.76 -14.05 12.08
N HIS A 207 25.32 -13.47 10.95
CA HIS A 207 26.13 -13.32 9.74
C HIS A 207 27.41 -12.52 9.99
N ILE A 208 27.34 -11.45 10.80
CA ILE A 208 28.48 -10.55 11.05
C ILE A 208 28.82 -10.42 12.55
N ILE A 209 27.86 -10.69 13.43
CA ILE A 209 27.97 -10.49 14.88
C ILE A 209 28.08 -11.84 15.56
N SER A 210 29.26 -12.15 16.11
CA SER A 210 29.45 -13.40 16.87
C SER A 210 28.48 -13.48 18.06
N GLY A 211 27.74 -14.58 18.15
CA GLY A 211 26.69 -14.75 19.17
C GLY A 211 25.41 -13.94 18.92
N GLY A 212 25.28 -13.34 17.73
CA GLY A 212 24.06 -12.66 17.29
C GLY A 212 22.88 -13.62 17.11
N LYS A 213 21.69 -13.07 16.93
CA LYS A 213 20.48 -13.85 16.65
C LYS A 213 20.57 -14.48 15.25
N GLY A 214 20.20 -15.76 15.16
CA GLY A 214 19.99 -16.48 13.90
C GLY A 214 18.59 -16.24 13.31
N THR A 215 18.32 -16.81 12.13
CA THR A 215 17.05 -16.64 11.42
C THR A 215 15.83 -17.16 12.19
N ASP A 216 16.01 -18.17 13.04
CA ASP A 216 14.97 -18.73 13.91
C ASP A 216 14.48 -17.78 15.04
N GLN A 217 15.24 -16.71 15.29
CA GLN A 217 15.00 -15.73 16.35
C GLN A 217 14.62 -14.33 15.83
N LEU A 218 14.40 -14.20 14.51
CA LEU A 218 13.93 -12.95 13.91
C LEU A 218 12.49 -12.63 14.32
N ASP A 219 12.22 -11.34 14.51
CA ASP A 219 10.89 -10.85 14.84
C ASP A 219 10.04 -10.73 13.57
N LEU A 220 8.95 -11.50 13.49
CA LEU A 220 8.03 -11.47 12.35
C LEU A 220 7.33 -10.12 12.18
N GLU A 221 7.19 -9.34 13.26
CA GLU A 221 6.68 -7.97 13.16
C GLU A 221 7.65 -7.08 12.39
N GLN A 222 8.97 -7.32 12.42
CA GLN A 222 9.91 -6.58 11.56
C GLN A 222 9.81 -7.02 10.09
N LEU A 223 9.53 -8.30 9.86
CA LEU A 223 9.52 -8.94 8.55
C LEU A 223 8.20 -8.78 7.78
N THR A 224 7.13 -8.32 8.43
CA THR A 224 5.80 -8.18 7.83
C THR A 224 5.18 -6.81 8.14
N GLY A 225 4.34 -6.29 7.26
CA GLY A 225 3.59 -5.04 7.45
C GLY A 225 3.94 -3.95 6.45
N LEU A 226 3.58 -2.70 6.77
CA LEU A 226 3.76 -1.57 5.85
C LEU A 226 5.24 -1.36 5.50
N ALA A 227 5.49 -1.20 4.19
CA ALA A 227 6.81 -0.97 3.63
C ALA A 227 6.74 0.05 2.49
N ARG A 228 7.82 0.81 2.32
CA ARG A 228 7.97 1.80 1.24
C ARG A 228 8.96 1.30 0.19
N VAL A 229 8.55 1.35 -1.07
CA VAL A 229 9.45 1.14 -2.22
C VAL A 229 9.91 2.50 -2.73
N CYS A 230 11.22 2.73 -2.72
CA CYS A 230 11.86 3.93 -3.26
C CYS A 230 12.67 3.58 -4.51
N HIS A 231 12.46 4.34 -5.57
CA HIS A 231 13.27 4.24 -6.79
C HIS A 231 14.41 5.25 -6.72
N LEU A 232 15.64 4.75 -6.82
CA LEU A 232 16.85 5.55 -6.86
C LEU A 232 17.36 5.58 -8.30
N GLN A 233 17.47 6.79 -8.88
CA GLN A 233 17.99 7.00 -10.23
C GLN A 233 19.38 7.64 -10.15
N GLY A 234 20.31 7.09 -10.92
CA GLY A 234 21.67 7.63 -11.07
C GLY A 234 22.56 7.41 -9.84
N GLY A 235 23.80 6.98 -10.07
CA GLY A 235 24.81 6.78 -9.03
C GLY A 235 25.35 5.36 -9.00
N HIS A 236 26.64 5.23 -8.67
CA HIS A 236 27.31 3.95 -8.39
C HIS A 236 27.17 3.54 -6.90
N SER A 237 26.59 4.40 -6.07
CA SER A 237 26.43 4.20 -4.62
C SER A 237 25.23 4.96 -4.09
N ILE A 238 24.68 4.49 -2.96
CA ILE A 238 23.59 5.12 -2.20
C ILE A 238 24.22 5.81 -1.00
N ASP A 239 24.19 7.13 -0.99
CA ASP A 239 24.70 7.99 0.10
C ASP A 239 23.57 8.65 0.91
N ARG A 240 23.95 9.29 2.03
CA ARG A 240 23.01 10.03 2.88
C ARG A 240 22.27 11.11 2.08
N THR A 241 22.95 11.79 1.16
CA THR A 241 22.36 12.87 0.35
C THR A 241 21.23 12.34 -0.50
N LEU A 242 21.44 11.23 -1.21
CA LEU A 242 20.44 10.58 -2.05
C LEU A 242 19.21 10.14 -1.26
N LEU A 243 19.41 9.61 -0.04
CA LEU A 243 18.33 9.18 0.85
C LEU A 243 17.61 10.37 1.51
N SER A 244 18.32 11.46 1.81
CA SER A 244 17.73 12.67 2.41
C SER A 244 16.72 13.36 1.50
N ASN A 245 16.84 13.17 0.18
CA ASN A 245 15.89 13.65 -0.82
C ASN A 245 14.61 12.79 -0.90
N ARG A 246 14.45 11.79 -0.02
CA ARG A 246 13.28 10.90 0.03
C ARG A 246 12.48 11.14 1.31
N SER A 247 11.16 11.02 1.21
CA SER A 247 10.27 11.10 2.38
C SER A 247 10.28 9.76 3.12
N LEU A 248 11.07 9.69 4.19
CA LEU A 248 11.25 8.49 5.02
C LEU A 248 10.66 8.62 6.44
N ASP A 249 10.01 9.74 6.75
CA ASP A 249 9.45 9.94 8.09
C ASP A 249 8.32 8.93 8.36
N GLY A 250 8.43 8.20 9.47
CA GLY A 250 7.50 7.15 9.87
C GLY A 250 7.63 5.84 9.09
N VAL A 251 8.62 5.70 8.20
CA VAL A 251 8.90 4.45 7.49
C VAL A 251 9.72 3.52 8.38
N SER A 252 9.27 2.29 8.57
CA SER A 252 10.02 1.27 9.30
C SER A 252 10.65 0.20 8.40
N ARG A 253 10.10 -0.01 7.19
CA ARG A 253 10.56 -1.02 6.23
C ARG A 253 10.75 -0.38 4.87
N LEU A 254 11.96 -0.47 4.33
CA LEU A 254 12.36 0.23 3.11
C LEU A 254 12.91 -0.76 2.10
N LEU A 255 12.42 -0.67 0.87
CA LEU A 255 12.95 -1.40 -0.27
C LEU A 255 13.52 -0.39 -1.26
N LEU A 256 14.79 -0.57 -1.62
CA LEU A 256 15.50 0.32 -2.52
C LEU A 256 15.65 -0.35 -3.88
N ARG A 257 14.97 0.20 -4.88
CA ARG A 257 15.18 -0.16 -6.28
C ARG A 257 16.28 0.71 -6.85
N THR A 258 17.27 0.07 -7.45
CA THR A 258 18.40 0.70 -8.14
C THR A 258 18.45 0.23 -9.61
N SER A 259 19.56 0.49 -10.29
CA SER A 259 19.85 -0.14 -11.59
C SER A 259 20.17 -1.64 -11.47
N ASN A 260 20.43 -2.15 -10.26
CA ASN A 260 20.81 -3.54 -10.05
C ASN A 260 19.70 -4.54 -10.35
N SER A 261 18.43 -4.14 -10.25
CA SER A 261 17.30 -5.00 -10.63
C SER A 261 17.47 -5.63 -12.02
N ALA A 262 18.09 -4.92 -12.98
CA ALA A 262 18.36 -5.45 -14.33
C ALA A 262 19.53 -6.47 -14.35
N LEU A 263 20.45 -6.38 -13.39
CA LEU A 263 21.58 -7.30 -13.26
C LEU A 263 21.14 -8.65 -12.70
N LEU A 264 20.06 -8.72 -11.92
CA LEU A 264 19.54 -9.97 -11.34
C LEU A 264 19.05 -10.96 -12.40
N GLU A 265 18.67 -10.47 -13.59
CA GLU A 265 18.29 -11.32 -14.73
C GLU A 265 19.51 -11.92 -15.43
N THR A 266 20.71 -11.42 -15.11
CA THR A 266 21.96 -11.95 -15.66
C THR A 266 22.53 -12.98 -14.70
N ALA A 267 22.91 -14.15 -15.22
CA ALA A 267 23.63 -15.16 -14.44
C ALA A 267 25.12 -14.79 -14.20
N ILE A 268 25.50 -13.53 -14.42
CA ILE A 268 26.88 -13.04 -14.38
C ILE A 268 27.03 -12.05 -13.24
N PHE A 269 27.94 -12.35 -12.32
CA PHE A 269 28.26 -11.45 -11.23
C PHE A 269 28.87 -10.13 -11.74
N ASN A 270 28.29 -9.01 -11.31
CA ASN A 270 28.81 -7.67 -11.55
C ASN A 270 29.53 -7.19 -10.28
N LYS A 271 30.73 -6.62 -10.40
CA LYS A 271 31.49 -6.07 -9.26
C LYS A 271 31.16 -4.61 -8.96
N ASP A 272 30.60 -3.91 -9.94
CA ASP A 272 30.31 -2.48 -9.90
C ASP A 272 28.81 -2.20 -9.67
N TYR A 273 28.13 -3.08 -8.93
CA TYR A 273 26.74 -2.87 -8.54
C TYR A 273 26.59 -1.70 -7.57
N VAL A 274 25.39 -1.13 -7.57
CA VAL A 274 25.05 -0.05 -6.64
C VAL A 274 24.95 -0.60 -5.22
N SER A 275 25.74 -0.03 -4.30
CA SER A 275 25.83 -0.42 -2.89
C SER A 275 25.59 0.78 -1.98
N LEU A 276 25.39 0.55 -0.68
CA LEU A 276 25.28 1.62 0.30
C LEU A 276 26.66 2.08 0.77
N THR A 277 26.71 3.32 1.23
CA THR A 277 27.83 3.89 1.98
C THR A 277 27.54 3.85 3.48
N GLU A 278 28.56 4.03 4.31
CA GLU A 278 28.44 3.99 5.78
C GLU A 278 27.51 5.10 6.31
N ASP A 279 27.63 6.33 5.80
CA ASP A 279 26.80 7.47 6.21
C ASP A 279 25.33 7.31 5.78
N ALA A 280 25.06 6.57 4.69
CA ALA A 280 23.72 6.15 4.33
C ALA A 280 23.15 5.14 5.33
N ALA A 281 23.93 4.15 5.74
CA ALA A 281 23.50 3.15 6.73
C ALA A 281 23.16 3.82 8.09
N GLU A 282 24.03 4.72 8.55
CA GLU A 282 23.79 5.53 9.76
C GLU A 282 22.51 6.36 9.66
N TYR A 283 22.30 7.02 8.51
CA TYR A 283 21.09 7.81 8.27
C TYR A 283 19.80 6.97 8.32
N LEU A 284 19.81 5.75 7.78
CA LEU A 284 18.65 4.85 7.85
C LEU A 284 18.34 4.45 9.29
N VAL A 285 19.38 4.19 10.10
CA VAL A 285 19.23 3.90 11.54
C VAL A 285 18.66 5.11 12.29
N GLU A 286 19.17 6.32 12.03
CA GLU A 286 18.65 7.58 12.59
C GLU A 286 17.16 7.79 12.26
N LYS A 287 16.74 7.42 11.05
CA LYS A 287 15.33 7.48 10.62
C LYS A 287 14.44 6.39 11.22
N GLY A 288 15.01 5.45 11.97
CA GLY A 288 14.26 4.40 12.66
C GLY A 288 13.87 3.23 11.75
N ILE A 289 14.55 3.06 10.62
CA ILE A 289 14.38 1.90 9.74
C ILE A 289 14.75 0.63 10.51
N LYS A 290 13.93 -0.43 10.34
CA LYS A 290 14.08 -1.74 10.99
C LYS A 290 14.22 -2.89 10.00
N PHE A 291 13.90 -2.64 8.74
CA PHE A 291 14.04 -3.60 7.65
C PHE A 291 14.50 -2.85 6.40
N LEU A 292 15.52 -3.38 5.74
CA LEU A 292 16.06 -2.85 4.50
C LEU A 292 16.15 -3.99 3.47
N ALA A 293 15.53 -3.80 2.30
CA ALA A 293 15.78 -4.67 1.15
C ALA A 293 16.49 -3.94 0.02
N LEU A 294 17.46 -4.61 -0.61
CA LEU A 294 18.20 -4.12 -1.77
C LEU A 294 18.12 -5.12 -2.92
N ASP A 295 18.12 -4.59 -4.14
CA ASP A 295 17.95 -5.36 -5.37
C ASP A 295 19.25 -5.94 -5.95
N TYR A 296 20.19 -6.35 -5.09
CA TYR A 296 21.38 -7.11 -5.48
C TYR A 296 21.95 -7.98 -4.35
N LEU A 297 23.03 -8.72 -4.65
CA LEU A 297 23.68 -9.70 -3.77
C LEU A 297 24.45 -9.12 -2.57
N SER A 298 24.46 -7.79 -2.39
CA SER A 298 25.03 -7.20 -1.18
C SER A 298 24.58 -5.76 -0.97
N VAL A 299 24.39 -5.36 0.29
CA VAL A 299 24.31 -3.94 0.68
C VAL A 299 25.66 -3.24 0.72
N ASP A 300 26.75 -3.98 0.92
CA ASP A 300 28.12 -3.46 0.93
C ASP A 300 28.69 -3.39 -0.48
N LYS A 301 29.74 -2.57 -0.67
CA LYS A 301 30.47 -2.55 -1.94
C LYS A 301 31.32 -3.82 -2.09
N PHE A 302 31.44 -4.35 -3.30
CA PHE A 302 32.32 -5.48 -3.60
C PHE A 302 33.76 -5.23 -3.13
N ASP A 303 34.40 -6.28 -2.59
CA ASP A 303 35.79 -6.29 -2.10
C ASP A 303 36.04 -5.36 -0.89
N THR A 304 34.98 -4.96 -0.18
CA THR A 304 35.11 -4.19 1.06
C THR A 304 35.45 -5.12 2.22
N CYS A 305 36.56 -4.85 2.90
CA CYS A 305 36.92 -5.57 4.12
C CYS A 305 35.91 -5.29 5.23
N MET A 306 35.60 -6.30 6.04
CA MET A 306 34.83 -6.18 7.28
C MET A 306 33.34 -5.82 7.16
N TYR A 307 32.79 -5.63 5.95
CA TYR A 307 31.36 -5.38 5.69
C TYR A 307 30.75 -4.27 6.57
N PRO A 308 31.25 -3.02 6.45
CA PRO A 308 30.89 -1.94 7.35
C PRO A 308 29.39 -1.61 7.32
N VAL A 309 28.72 -1.67 6.16
CA VAL A 309 27.27 -1.42 6.07
C VAL A 309 26.49 -2.50 6.81
N HIS A 310 26.81 -3.79 6.58
CA HIS A 310 26.17 -4.86 7.35
C HIS A 310 26.38 -4.68 8.85
N ARG A 311 27.60 -4.32 9.29
CA ARG A 311 27.89 -4.07 10.70
C ARG A 311 27.01 -2.97 11.28
N ILE A 312 26.89 -1.83 10.61
CA ILE A 312 26.09 -0.71 11.10
C ILE A 312 24.62 -1.13 11.24
N LEU A 313 24.06 -1.74 10.20
CA LEU A 313 22.65 -2.11 10.14
C LEU A 313 22.30 -3.26 11.11
N LEU A 314 23.04 -4.37 11.08
CA LEU A 314 22.76 -5.54 11.92
C LEU A 314 22.98 -5.24 13.41
N ASN A 315 23.97 -4.40 13.79
CA ASN A 315 24.15 -3.98 15.18
C ASN A 315 22.99 -3.11 15.67
N ALA A 316 22.40 -2.30 14.78
CA ALA A 316 21.20 -1.52 15.08
C ALA A 316 19.90 -2.36 15.11
N GLY A 317 19.99 -3.67 14.81
CA GLY A 317 18.85 -4.58 14.75
C GLY A 317 17.98 -4.39 13.51
N VAL A 318 18.56 -3.84 12.43
CA VAL A 318 17.92 -3.77 11.11
C VAL A 318 18.07 -5.14 10.44
N VAL A 319 16.97 -5.69 9.95
CA VAL A 319 17.00 -6.90 9.12
C VAL A 319 17.33 -6.52 7.68
N ILE A 320 18.31 -7.20 7.08
CA ILE A 320 18.74 -6.99 5.70
C ILE A 320 18.13 -8.08 4.82
N VAL A 321 17.64 -7.69 3.64
CA VAL A 321 17.15 -8.61 2.61
C VAL A 321 17.78 -8.27 1.28
N GLU A 322 18.37 -9.27 0.65
CA GLU A 322 19.16 -9.07 -0.55
C GLU A 322 18.51 -9.75 -1.74
N SER A 323 18.90 -9.30 -2.94
CA SER A 323 18.45 -9.84 -4.22
C SER A 323 16.92 -9.84 -4.41
N VAL A 324 16.22 -8.82 -3.92
CA VAL A 324 14.80 -8.62 -4.29
C VAL A 324 14.67 -8.10 -5.72
N ASN A 325 13.72 -8.62 -6.49
CA ASN A 325 13.45 -8.13 -7.85
C ASN A 325 12.41 -7.00 -7.83
N LEU A 326 12.85 -5.74 -7.98
CA LEU A 326 11.98 -4.57 -7.96
C LEU A 326 11.71 -3.98 -9.36
N SER A 327 12.11 -4.66 -10.44
CA SER A 327 12.06 -4.15 -11.82
C SER A 327 10.65 -3.71 -12.27
N SER A 328 9.62 -4.45 -11.87
CA SER A 328 8.21 -4.23 -12.23
C SER A 328 7.38 -3.54 -11.14
N VAL A 329 7.99 -3.17 -10.01
CA VAL A 329 7.30 -2.61 -8.85
C VAL A 329 7.36 -1.08 -8.88
N PRO A 330 6.22 -0.37 -8.92
CA PRO A 330 6.19 1.10 -8.78
C PRO A 330 6.70 1.61 -7.44
N ALA A 331 7.14 2.86 -7.39
CA ALA A 331 7.43 3.53 -6.11
C ALA A 331 6.11 3.88 -5.41
N SER A 332 5.87 3.29 -4.25
CA SER A 332 4.65 3.47 -3.44
C SER A 332 4.84 2.85 -2.06
N ASP A 333 3.83 2.97 -1.22
CA ASP A 333 3.64 2.13 -0.03
C ASP A 333 2.92 0.84 -0.37
N TYR A 334 3.30 -0.23 0.32
CA TYR A 334 2.80 -1.59 0.17
C TYR A 334 2.65 -2.24 1.55
N GLU A 335 1.83 -3.28 1.62
CA GLU A 335 2.00 -4.30 2.64
C GLU A 335 3.06 -5.30 2.15
N MET A 336 4.05 -5.59 2.98
CA MET A 336 5.12 -6.52 2.69
C MET A 336 4.98 -7.77 3.54
N LEU A 337 5.29 -8.92 2.94
CA LEU A 337 5.55 -10.16 3.67
C LEU A 337 6.92 -10.68 3.23
N CYS A 338 7.87 -10.76 4.16
CA CYS A 338 9.18 -11.39 3.97
C CYS A 338 9.25 -12.59 4.91
N LEU A 339 9.22 -13.81 4.38
CA LEU A 339 9.14 -15.02 5.21
C LEU A 339 10.34 -15.93 4.91
N PRO A 340 11.46 -15.79 5.65
CA PRO A 340 12.59 -16.69 5.55
C PRO A 340 12.26 -18.07 6.14
N LEU A 341 13.03 -19.08 5.73
CA LEU A 341 13.02 -20.37 6.43
C LEU A 341 13.45 -20.18 7.90
N LYS A 342 12.73 -20.85 8.81
CA LYS A 342 13.05 -20.83 10.24
C LYS A 342 14.12 -21.89 10.54
N LEU A 343 15.39 -21.53 10.38
CA LEU A 343 16.53 -22.43 10.53
C LEU A 343 17.29 -22.12 11.83
N GLU A 344 17.54 -23.14 12.64
CA GLU A 344 18.16 -22.99 13.96
C GLU A 344 19.59 -22.42 13.86
N GLY A 345 19.79 -21.21 14.40
CA GLY A 345 21.11 -20.58 14.51
C GLY A 345 21.76 -20.18 13.20
N CYS A 346 21.05 -20.25 12.06
CA CYS A 346 21.61 -19.89 10.76
C CYS A 346 21.79 -18.37 10.60
N ASP A 347 22.85 -18.00 9.89
CA ASP A 347 23.26 -16.64 9.55
C ASP A 347 22.43 -15.97 8.46
N GLY A 348 21.81 -16.77 7.61
CA GLY A 348 20.83 -16.31 6.65
C GLY A 348 19.82 -17.38 6.31
N ALA A 349 18.84 -17.02 5.49
CA ALA A 349 17.92 -17.97 4.89
C ALA A 349 17.25 -17.40 3.65
N PRO A 350 17.07 -18.20 2.58
CA PRO A 350 16.19 -17.83 1.48
C PRO A 350 14.78 -17.51 1.99
N ALA A 351 14.17 -16.49 1.39
CA ALA A 351 12.87 -15.98 1.80
C ALA A 351 11.95 -15.79 0.60
N ARG A 352 10.66 -16.11 0.76
CA ARG A 352 9.64 -15.64 -0.18
C ARG A 352 9.23 -14.24 0.24
N VAL A 353 9.43 -13.27 -0.66
CA VAL A 353 9.14 -11.86 -0.40
C VAL A 353 8.11 -11.38 -1.40
N ILE A 354 6.99 -10.88 -0.88
CA ILE A 354 5.92 -10.31 -1.69
C ILE A 354 5.52 -8.92 -1.19
N LEU A 355 5.04 -8.11 -2.13
CA LEU A 355 4.42 -6.82 -1.87
C LEU A 355 2.96 -6.85 -2.31
N ARG A 356 2.08 -6.23 -1.54
CA ARG A 356 0.66 -6.10 -1.85
C ARG A 356 0.25 -4.64 -1.85
N THR A 357 -0.46 -4.22 -2.89
CA THR A 357 -0.96 -2.83 -2.98
C THR A 357 -1.97 -2.53 -1.87
N LEU A 358 -1.89 -1.32 -1.29
CA LEU A 358 -2.80 -0.81 -0.25
C LEU A 358 -4.15 -0.29 -0.78
#